data_AF-A0A803VD45-F1
#
_entry.id   AF-A0A803VD45-F1
#
_cell.length_a   1.000
_cell.length_b   1.000
_cell.length_c   1.000
_cell.angle_alpha   90.00
_cell.angle_beta   90.00
_cell.angle_gamma   90.00
#
_symmetry.space_group_name_H-M   'P 1'
#
loop_
_entity.id
_entity.type
_entity.pdbx_description
1 polymer ?
#
loop_
_entity_poly.entity_id
_entity_poly.type
_entity_poly.pdbx_seq_one_letter_code
_entity_poly.pdbx_strand_id
1 'polypeptide(L)'
;MKRAICDLKITHYFFWWVWGALGALGLLKDGLKDSQFSIRYQYLLAALLCCCGKGLREEFDRQCLLVSTLARLAQQVRDAAPSGILREGLEDVAQFFKAHGSCRLPLSPSLLVKGIVPRDCSYFNSNAVPLKLSFQNVDPLGENIRVIFKCGDDLRQDMLTLQMIRIMNKIWVQEGLDMRMPEFGGWVGDKEGRGCGMVEMIPNAETLRKIQVEHGVTGSFKDRPLADWLQKHNPKEDEYEKVTASTTSWTCAARPTT
;
A
#
# COMPACT_ATOMS: atom_id res chain seq x y z
N MET A 1 -15.65 -18.72 3.28
CA MET A 1 -15.08 -19.92 2.63
C MET A 1 -15.61 -20.16 1.21
N LYS A 2 -16.90 -20.46 0.98
CA LYS A 2 -17.44 -20.80 -0.35
C LYS A 2 -17.03 -19.81 -1.46
N ARG A 3 -17.27 -18.51 -1.25
CA ARG A 3 -16.87 -17.45 -2.21
C ARG A 3 -15.36 -17.39 -2.47
N ALA A 4 -14.55 -17.59 -1.43
CA ALA A 4 -13.10 -17.56 -1.53
C ALA A 4 -12.52 -18.77 -2.27
N ILE A 5 -13.27 -19.87 -2.43
CA ILE A 5 -12.80 -21.02 -3.22
C ILE A 5 -13.15 -20.84 -4.71
N CYS A 6 -14.18 -20.05 -5.01
CA CYS A 6 -14.67 -19.85 -6.38
C CYS A 6 -14.07 -18.63 -7.11
N ASP A 7 -13.38 -17.75 -6.40
CA ASP A 7 -12.89 -16.48 -6.94
C ASP A 7 -11.50 -16.16 -6.39
N LEU A 8 -10.50 -16.11 -7.28
CA LEU A 8 -9.08 -15.89 -6.95
C LEU A 8 -8.85 -14.56 -6.21
N LYS A 9 -9.58 -13.51 -6.57
CA LYS A 9 -9.45 -12.20 -5.93
C LYS A 9 -9.95 -12.26 -4.50
N ILE A 10 -11.09 -12.93 -4.28
CA ILE A 10 -11.61 -13.18 -2.93
C ILE A 10 -10.66 -14.10 -2.15
N THR A 11 -10.11 -15.15 -2.78
CA THR A 11 -9.11 -16.04 -2.15
C THR A 11 -7.91 -15.25 -1.64
N HIS A 12 -7.35 -14.39 -2.49
CA HIS A 12 -6.16 -13.59 -2.20
C HIS A 12 -6.37 -12.67 -1.00
N TYR A 13 -7.44 -11.86 -1.01
CA TYR A 13 -7.73 -10.97 0.12
C TYR A 13 -8.09 -11.76 1.38
N PHE A 14 -8.83 -12.86 1.25
CA PHE A 14 -9.18 -13.70 2.38
C PHE A 14 -7.93 -14.31 3.04
N PHE A 15 -6.98 -14.82 2.26
CA PHE A 15 -5.69 -15.30 2.75
C PHE A 15 -5.01 -14.22 3.59
N TRP A 16 -4.84 -13.02 3.02
CA TRP A 16 -4.10 -11.94 3.65
C TRP A 16 -4.77 -11.38 4.91
N TRP A 17 -6.09 -11.31 4.95
CA TRP A 17 -6.81 -10.92 6.16
C TRP A 17 -6.65 -11.93 7.29
N VAL A 18 -6.80 -13.22 6.99
CA VAL A 18 -6.65 -14.29 7.99
C VAL A 18 -5.19 -14.40 8.45
N TRP A 19 -4.24 -14.33 7.51
CA TRP A 19 -2.81 -14.37 7.79
C TRP A 19 -2.35 -13.19 8.64
N GLY A 20 -2.74 -11.96 8.28
CA GLY A 20 -2.44 -10.77 9.07
C GLY A 20 -3.07 -10.80 10.47
N ALA A 21 -4.31 -11.29 10.59
CA ALA A 21 -4.96 -11.47 11.89
C ALA A 21 -4.23 -12.49 12.77
N LEU A 22 -3.74 -13.59 12.20
CA LEU A 22 -2.94 -14.58 12.93
C LEU A 22 -1.61 -14.02 13.41
N GLY A 23 -0.91 -13.22 12.60
CA GLY A 23 0.31 -12.54 13.01
C GLY A 23 0.08 -11.57 14.18
N ALA A 24 -0.99 -10.75 14.10
CA ALA A 24 -1.38 -9.84 15.18
C ALA A 24 -1.76 -10.59 16.47
N LEU A 25 -2.49 -11.70 16.36
CA LEU A 25 -2.84 -12.56 17.50
C LEU A 25 -1.62 -13.29 18.08
N GLY A 26 -0.59 -13.55 17.28
CA GLY A 26 0.69 -14.10 17.73
C GLY A 26 1.42 -13.17 18.71
N LEU A 27 1.34 -11.85 18.49
CA LEU A 27 1.90 -10.84 19.40
C LEU A 27 1.06 -10.59 20.66
N LEU A 28 -0.27 -10.78 20.57
CA LEU A 28 -1.17 -10.63 21.72
C LEU A 28 -1.03 -11.73 22.79
N LYS A 29 -0.17 -12.73 22.55
CA LYS A 29 0.15 -13.81 23.50
C LYS A 29 0.67 -13.30 24.85
N ASP A 30 1.20 -12.08 24.92
CA ASP A 30 1.72 -11.52 26.17
C ASP A 30 0.72 -10.69 26.98
N GLY A 31 -0.54 -10.51 26.54
CA GLY A 31 -1.45 -9.60 27.26
C GLY A 31 -2.96 -9.87 27.21
N LEU A 32 -3.49 -10.58 26.22
CA LEU A 32 -4.94 -10.74 26.09
C LEU A 32 -5.31 -12.20 25.77
N LYS A 33 -6.29 -12.72 26.51
CA LYS A 33 -6.90 -14.06 26.39
C LYS A 33 -7.67 -14.25 25.07
N ASP A 34 -7.11 -13.88 23.93
CA ASP A 34 -7.77 -13.95 22.62
C ASP A 34 -7.53 -15.30 21.89
N SER A 35 -7.29 -16.35 22.67
CA SER A 35 -7.01 -17.72 22.22
C SER A 35 -8.14 -18.31 21.36
N GLN A 36 -9.40 -17.88 21.55
CA GLN A 36 -10.55 -18.45 20.86
C GLN A 36 -10.60 -18.12 19.36
N PHE A 37 -10.17 -16.93 18.94
CA PHE A 37 -10.21 -16.55 17.52
C PHE A 37 -9.02 -17.10 16.74
N SER A 38 -7.85 -17.21 17.39
CA SER A 38 -6.63 -17.74 16.76
C SER A 38 -6.85 -19.14 16.19
N ILE A 39 -7.46 -20.04 16.97
CA ILE A 39 -7.79 -21.40 16.53
C ILE A 39 -8.74 -21.39 15.32
N ARG A 40 -9.77 -20.53 15.33
CA ARG A 40 -10.71 -20.41 14.21
C ARG A 40 -10.02 -19.92 12.94
N TYR A 41 -9.16 -18.92 13.04
CA TYR A 41 -8.39 -18.41 11.91
C TYR A 41 -7.40 -19.44 11.37
N GLN A 42 -6.76 -20.24 12.24
CA GLN A 42 -5.92 -21.36 11.82
C GLN A 42 -6.69 -22.39 11.01
N TYR A 43 -7.89 -22.80 11.46
CA TYR A 43 -8.73 -23.72 10.70
C TYR A 43 -9.18 -23.14 9.35
N LEU A 44 -9.56 -21.86 9.30
CA LEU A 44 -9.95 -21.19 8.06
C LEU A 44 -8.79 -21.10 7.06
N LEU A 45 -7.59 -20.80 7.54
CA LEU A 45 -6.38 -20.76 6.72
C LEU A 45 -6.01 -22.15 6.22
N ALA A 46 -6.01 -23.15 7.10
CA ALA A 46 -5.73 -24.54 6.73
C ALA A 46 -6.71 -25.03 5.65
N ALA A 47 -8.01 -24.78 5.83
CA ALA A 47 -9.03 -25.12 4.84
C ALA A 47 -8.79 -24.39 3.50
N LEU A 48 -8.42 -23.11 3.52
CA LEU A 48 -8.08 -22.36 2.31
C LEU A 48 -6.90 -22.99 1.57
N LEU A 49 -5.79 -23.23 2.29
CA LEU A 49 -4.56 -23.76 1.71
C LEU A 49 -4.76 -25.19 1.19
N CYS A 50 -5.57 -26.01 1.86
CA CYS A 50 -5.92 -27.34 1.36
C CYS A 50 -6.67 -27.27 0.01
N CYS A 51 -7.57 -26.30 -0.16
CA CYS A 51 -8.48 -26.22 -1.30
C CYS A 51 -7.99 -25.35 -2.46
N CYS A 52 -7.05 -24.43 -2.26
CA CYS A 52 -6.69 -23.44 -3.29
C CYS A 52 -5.75 -23.94 -4.39
N GLY A 53 -5.35 -25.23 -4.34
CA GLY A 53 -4.44 -25.82 -5.32
C GLY A 53 -2.96 -25.52 -5.04
N LYS A 54 -2.06 -26.19 -5.76
CA LYS A 54 -0.61 -26.11 -5.53
C LYS A 54 -0.04 -24.75 -5.98
N GLY A 55 -0.39 -24.28 -7.18
CA GLY A 55 0.15 -23.04 -7.73
C GLY A 55 -0.16 -21.80 -6.91
N LEU A 56 -1.38 -21.71 -6.33
CA LEU A 56 -1.72 -20.56 -5.48
C LEU A 56 -1.04 -20.62 -4.11
N ARG A 57 -0.81 -21.82 -3.56
CA ARG A 57 0.01 -21.99 -2.34
C ARG A 57 1.43 -21.50 -2.54
N GLU A 58 2.07 -21.94 -3.62
CA GLU A 58 3.43 -21.53 -3.97
C GLU A 58 3.53 -20.02 -4.25
N GLU A 59 2.46 -19.41 -4.78
CA GLU A 59 2.36 -17.96 -4.89
C GLU A 59 2.28 -17.29 -3.52
N PHE A 60 1.42 -17.74 -2.60
CA PHE A 60 1.37 -17.21 -1.24
C PHE A 60 2.70 -17.36 -0.49
N ASP A 61 3.41 -18.48 -0.66
CA ASP A 61 4.73 -18.69 -0.07
C ASP A 61 5.75 -17.66 -0.59
N ARG A 62 5.77 -17.41 -1.90
CA ARG A 62 6.61 -16.35 -2.51
C ARG A 62 6.25 -14.97 -1.97
N GLN A 63 4.96 -14.65 -1.85
CA GLN A 63 4.53 -13.35 -1.32
C GLN A 63 4.91 -13.18 0.14
N CYS A 64 4.73 -14.20 0.98
CA CYS A 64 5.14 -14.18 2.38
C CYS A 64 6.65 -13.96 2.50
N LEU A 65 7.47 -14.64 1.69
CA LEU A 65 8.91 -14.47 1.69
C LEU A 65 9.33 -13.06 1.26
N LEU A 66 8.69 -12.49 0.23
CA LEU A 66 8.91 -11.11 -0.20
C LEU A 66 8.57 -10.13 0.94
N VAL A 67 7.40 -10.28 1.56
CA VAL A 67 6.95 -9.44 2.69
C VAL A 67 7.94 -9.51 3.84
N SER A 68 8.37 -10.70 4.26
CA SER A 68 9.33 -10.84 5.37
C SER A 68 10.69 -10.22 5.03
N THR A 69 11.13 -10.30 3.77
CA THR A 69 12.37 -9.65 3.30
C THR A 69 12.24 -8.12 3.38
N LEU A 70 11.13 -7.56 2.89
CA LEU A 70 10.85 -6.12 2.95
C LEU A 70 10.66 -5.61 4.38
N ALA A 71 10.03 -6.40 5.24
CA ALA A 71 9.84 -6.09 6.64
C ALA A 71 11.18 -6.01 7.39
N ARG A 72 12.09 -6.97 7.15
CA ARG A 72 13.46 -6.91 7.68
C ARG A 72 14.19 -5.67 7.17
N LEU A 73 14.11 -5.38 5.88
CA LEU A 73 14.71 -4.17 5.31
C LEU A 73 14.17 -2.89 5.95
N ALA A 74 12.85 -2.78 6.09
CA ALA A 74 12.21 -1.62 6.71
C ALA A 74 12.66 -1.43 8.17
N GLN A 75 12.77 -2.54 8.91
CA GLN A 75 13.27 -2.53 10.27
C GLN A 75 14.72 -2.05 10.34
N GLN A 76 15.60 -2.57 9.50
CA GLN A 76 17.02 -2.18 9.46
C GLN A 76 17.20 -0.70 9.08
N VAL A 77 16.41 -0.21 8.12
CA VAL A 77 16.44 1.21 7.70
C VAL A 77 15.93 2.13 8.80
N ARG A 78 14.95 1.68 9.61
CA ARG A 78 14.43 2.45 10.73
C ARG A 78 15.43 2.57 11.88
N ASP A 79 16.17 1.49 12.17
CA ASP A 79 17.03 1.41 13.36
C ASP A 79 18.42 2.03 13.18
N ALA A 80 18.88 2.28 11.95
CA ALA A 80 20.27 2.67 11.68
C ALA A 80 20.40 3.68 10.52
N ALA A 81 21.65 4.00 10.11
CA ALA A 81 21.95 4.97 9.06
C ALA A 81 21.31 4.55 7.71
N PRO A 82 20.25 5.23 7.25
CA PRO A 82 19.25 4.61 6.37
C PRO A 82 19.69 4.43 4.91
N SER A 83 20.67 5.19 4.41
CA SER A 83 21.04 5.20 2.99
C SER A 83 21.87 3.98 2.54
N GLY A 84 22.88 3.58 3.32
CA GLY A 84 23.71 2.41 3.01
C GLY A 84 22.94 1.10 3.15
N ILE A 85 22.17 1.00 4.22
CA ILE A 85 21.35 -0.17 4.56
C ILE A 85 20.25 -0.41 3.52
N LEU A 86 19.60 0.66 3.05
CA LEU A 86 18.60 0.53 1.99
C LEU A 86 19.21 -0.12 0.75
N ARG A 87 20.39 0.33 0.31
CA ARG A 87 21.01 -0.21 -0.90
C ARG A 87 21.37 -1.68 -0.75
N GLU A 88 21.98 -2.05 0.37
CA GLU A 88 22.35 -3.44 0.67
C GLU A 88 21.10 -4.34 0.75
N GLY A 89 20.08 -3.94 1.50
CA GLY A 89 18.87 -4.76 1.61
C GLY A 89 18.03 -4.82 0.32
N LEU A 90 18.16 -3.85 -0.59
CA LEU A 90 17.57 -3.96 -1.93
C LEU A 90 18.27 -5.03 -2.79
N GLU A 91 19.53 -5.38 -2.50
CA GLU A 91 20.21 -6.50 -3.15
C GLU A 91 19.58 -7.84 -2.73
N ASP A 92 19.18 -7.99 -1.47
CA ASP A 92 18.42 -9.16 -1.00
C ASP A 92 17.08 -9.30 -1.74
N VAL A 93 16.37 -8.19 -1.93
CA VAL A 93 15.11 -8.16 -2.71
C VAL A 93 15.38 -8.50 -4.17
N ALA A 94 16.46 -7.99 -4.77
CA ALA A 94 16.84 -8.34 -6.14
C ALA A 94 17.19 -9.82 -6.25
N GLN A 95 17.86 -10.39 -5.25
CA GLN A 95 18.20 -11.81 -5.20
C GLN A 95 16.96 -12.70 -5.06
N PHE A 96 15.95 -12.26 -4.31
CA PHE A 96 14.64 -12.92 -4.26
C PHE A 96 14.05 -13.07 -5.67
N PHE A 97 14.04 -12.00 -6.49
CA PHE A 97 13.51 -12.06 -7.85
C PHE A 97 14.38 -12.88 -8.80
N LYS A 98 15.71 -12.91 -8.62
CA LYS A 98 16.58 -13.82 -9.38
C LYS A 98 16.26 -15.28 -9.09
N ALA A 99 15.94 -15.63 -7.86
CA ALA A 99 15.63 -17.01 -7.45
C ALA A 99 14.21 -17.44 -7.84
N HIS A 100 13.22 -16.54 -7.78
CA HIS A 100 11.79 -16.88 -7.93
C HIS A 100 11.16 -16.37 -9.23
N GLY A 101 11.87 -15.54 -10.00
CA GLY A 101 11.43 -14.97 -11.29
C GLY A 101 10.42 -13.83 -11.16
N SER A 102 9.25 -14.10 -10.57
CA SER A 102 8.20 -13.09 -10.38
C SER A 102 7.38 -13.36 -9.12
N CYS A 103 6.66 -12.34 -8.65
CA CYS A 103 5.78 -12.41 -7.48
C CYS A 103 4.63 -11.44 -7.65
N ARG A 104 3.42 -11.83 -7.24
CA ARG A 104 2.30 -10.88 -7.14
C ARG A 104 2.44 -10.06 -5.87
N LEU A 105 1.99 -8.82 -5.87
CA LEU A 105 2.00 -8.00 -4.67
C LEU A 105 0.77 -8.32 -3.79
N PRO A 106 0.91 -8.32 -2.45
CA PRO A 106 -0.21 -8.49 -1.53
C PRO A 106 -1.37 -7.49 -1.73
N LEU A 107 -1.08 -6.30 -2.26
CA LEU A 107 -2.05 -5.24 -2.59
C LEU A 107 -3.17 -5.71 -3.53
N SER A 108 -2.82 -6.47 -4.56
CA SER A 108 -3.77 -6.98 -5.53
C SER A 108 -3.19 -8.18 -6.28
N PRO A 109 -3.98 -9.24 -6.49
CA PRO A 109 -3.53 -10.37 -7.29
C PRO A 109 -3.29 -10.00 -8.75
N SER A 110 -3.73 -8.84 -9.24
CA SER A 110 -3.42 -8.37 -10.61
C SER A 110 -2.01 -7.80 -10.76
N LEU A 111 -1.36 -7.38 -9.67
CA LEU A 111 -0.07 -6.70 -9.70
C LEU A 111 1.06 -7.71 -9.66
N LEU A 112 1.52 -8.15 -10.84
CA LEU A 112 2.64 -9.09 -10.99
C LEU A 112 3.94 -8.34 -11.29
N VAL A 113 4.95 -8.57 -10.46
CA VAL A 113 6.26 -7.90 -10.56
C VAL A 113 7.39 -8.90 -10.75
N LYS A 114 8.44 -8.51 -11.48
CA LYS A 114 9.62 -9.35 -11.80
C LYS A 114 10.93 -8.85 -11.20
N GLY A 115 10.90 -7.73 -10.50
CA GLY A 115 12.12 -7.12 -9.99
C GLY A 115 11.83 -5.88 -9.16
N ILE A 116 12.89 -5.37 -8.54
CA ILE A 116 12.91 -4.07 -7.87
C ILE A 116 13.82 -3.14 -8.69
N VAL A 117 13.53 -1.83 -8.69
CA VAL A 117 14.32 -0.80 -9.36
C VAL A 117 15.02 0.05 -8.30
N PRO A 118 16.26 -0.29 -7.87
CA PRO A 118 16.87 0.32 -6.69
C PRO A 118 17.06 1.83 -6.79
N ARG A 119 17.27 2.35 -8.01
CA ARG A 119 17.45 3.79 -8.27
C ARG A 119 16.21 4.62 -7.96
N ASP A 120 15.03 4.01 -8.05
CA ASP A 120 13.74 4.66 -7.79
C ASP A 120 13.23 4.38 -6.37
N CYS A 121 13.98 3.59 -5.59
CA CYS A 121 13.67 3.29 -4.20
C CYS A 121 14.30 4.32 -3.27
N SER A 122 13.54 4.72 -2.25
CA SER A 122 14.01 5.61 -1.19
C SER A 122 13.26 5.32 0.11
N TYR A 123 13.36 6.19 1.10
CA TYR A 123 12.50 6.18 2.28
C TYR A 123 11.97 7.59 2.51
N PHE A 124 10.88 7.72 3.26
CA PHE A 124 10.36 9.02 3.68
C PHE A 124 11.03 9.45 4.99
N ASN A 125 11.40 10.73 5.09
CA ASN A 125 11.93 11.33 6.32
C ASN A 125 10.81 11.66 7.32
N SER A 126 10.05 10.64 7.73
CA SER A 126 9.00 10.72 8.75
C SER A 126 9.32 9.78 9.92
N ASN A 127 8.56 9.89 11.03
CA ASN A 127 8.84 9.14 12.27
C ASN A 127 8.92 7.61 12.05
N ALA A 128 8.06 7.06 11.19
CA ALA A 128 8.02 5.63 10.91
C ALA A 128 9.00 5.17 9.80
N VAL A 129 9.74 6.11 9.19
CA VAL A 129 10.70 5.88 8.08
C VAL A 129 10.20 4.88 7.03
N PRO A 130 8.99 5.06 6.45
CA PRO A 130 8.44 4.08 5.54
C PRO A 130 9.24 4.03 4.24
N LEU A 131 9.37 2.84 3.66
CA LEU A 131 10.10 2.63 2.42
C LEU A 131 9.24 3.04 1.23
N LYS A 132 9.84 3.76 0.29
CA LYS A 132 9.32 4.00 -1.05
C LYS A 132 9.97 2.99 -1.99
N LEU A 133 9.18 2.08 -2.54
CA LEU A 133 9.66 0.98 -3.37
C LEU A 133 9.10 1.12 -4.79
N SER A 134 9.94 0.83 -5.79
CA SER A 134 9.57 0.82 -7.21
C SER A 134 9.81 -0.57 -7.76
N PHE A 135 8.74 -1.31 -8.05
CA PHE A 135 8.81 -2.65 -8.61
C PHE A 135 8.67 -2.62 -10.13
N GLN A 136 9.45 -3.47 -10.81
CA GLN A 136 9.34 -3.63 -12.24
C GLN A 136 8.12 -4.48 -12.58
N ASN A 137 7.21 -3.92 -13.38
CA ASN A 137 6.05 -4.64 -13.89
C ASN A 137 6.48 -5.78 -14.82
N VAL A 138 5.79 -6.91 -14.76
CA VAL A 138 6.00 -7.98 -15.73
C VAL A 138 5.62 -7.52 -17.13
N ASP A 139 4.51 -6.78 -17.25
CA ASP A 139 4.05 -6.20 -18.51
C ASP A 139 5.10 -5.22 -19.06
N PRO A 140 5.69 -5.50 -20.24
CA PRO A 140 6.67 -4.62 -20.85
C PRO A 140 6.14 -3.22 -21.20
N LEU A 141 4.83 -3.07 -21.38
CA LEU A 141 4.17 -1.80 -21.67
C LEU A 141 3.69 -1.09 -20.40
N GLY A 142 3.71 -1.79 -19.26
CA GLY A 142 3.26 -1.25 -17.98
C GLY A 142 4.32 -0.42 -17.28
N GLU A 143 3.90 0.65 -16.61
CA GLU A 143 4.78 1.44 -15.75
C GLU A 143 5.22 0.64 -14.51
N ASN A 144 6.33 1.08 -13.89
CA ASN A 144 6.79 0.54 -12.62
C ASN A 144 5.72 0.74 -11.53
N ILE A 145 5.49 -0.31 -10.75
CA ILE A 145 4.52 -0.29 -9.65
C ILE A 145 5.19 0.30 -8.42
N ARG A 146 4.75 1.49 -8.04
CA ARG A 146 5.30 2.22 -6.89
C ARG A 146 4.44 1.99 -5.66
N VAL A 147 5.07 1.60 -4.56
CA VAL A 147 4.38 1.33 -3.30
C VAL A 147 5.12 1.96 -2.13
N ILE A 148 4.36 2.31 -1.11
CA ILE A 148 4.86 2.69 0.20
C ILE A 148 4.75 1.45 1.09
N PHE A 149 5.88 0.95 1.58
CA PHE A 149 5.92 -0.12 2.56
C PHE A 149 6.15 0.49 3.95
N LYS A 150 5.17 0.32 4.83
CA LYS A 150 5.21 0.81 6.21
C LYS A 150 5.43 -0.38 7.14
N CYS A 151 6.25 -0.23 8.17
CA CYS A 151 6.36 -1.24 9.22
C CYS A 151 6.65 -0.60 10.59
N GLY A 152 6.04 -1.14 11.65
CA GLY A 152 6.10 -0.59 13.00
C GLY A 152 4.90 0.28 13.39
N ASP A 153 3.96 0.53 12.47
CA ASP A 153 2.69 1.23 12.74
C ASP A 153 1.53 0.22 12.73
N ASP A 154 0.50 0.42 13.54
CA ASP A 154 -0.74 -0.34 13.38
C ASP A 154 -1.59 0.24 12.23
N LEU A 155 -1.41 -0.33 11.04
CA LEU A 155 -2.07 0.11 9.81
C LEU A 155 -3.52 -0.38 9.68
N ARG A 156 -4.06 -1.11 10.67
CA ARG A 156 -5.42 -1.66 10.60
C ARG A 156 -6.47 -0.54 10.56
N GLN A 157 -6.22 0.56 11.27
CA GLN A 157 -7.10 1.73 11.26
C GLN A 157 -7.09 2.42 9.89
N ASP A 158 -5.91 2.65 9.31
CA ASP A 158 -5.77 3.20 7.95
C ASP A 158 -6.50 2.33 6.94
N MET A 159 -6.35 1.00 7.03
CA MET A 159 -7.03 0.06 6.16
C MET A 159 -8.55 0.20 6.25
N LEU A 160 -9.11 0.24 7.46
CA LEU A 160 -10.55 0.40 7.64
C LEU A 160 -11.04 1.71 7.02
N THR A 161 -10.32 2.81 7.26
CA THR A 161 -10.64 4.11 6.65
C THR A 161 -10.62 4.04 5.12
N LEU A 162 -9.60 3.43 4.52
CA LEU A 162 -9.52 3.25 3.07
C LEU A 162 -10.66 2.38 2.52
N GLN A 163 -11.07 1.32 3.24
CA GLN A 163 -12.24 0.53 2.85
C GLN A 163 -13.53 1.35 2.90
N MET A 164 -13.71 2.17 3.95
CA MET A 164 -14.87 3.06 4.05
C MET A 164 -14.91 4.06 2.90
N ILE A 165 -13.77 4.67 2.55
CA ILE A 165 -13.67 5.57 1.37
C ILE A 165 -14.09 4.85 0.09
N ARG A 166 -13.65 3.61 -0.12
CA ARG A 166 -14.07 2.81 -1.30
C ARG A 166 -15.56 2.51 -1.30
N ILE A 167 -16.16 2.24 -0.15
CA ILE A 167 -17.61 2.02 -0.03
C ILE A 167 -18.36 3.32 -0.35
N MET A 168 -17.95 4.45 0.22
CA MET A 168 -18.54 5.76 -0.08
C MET A 168 -18.46 6.10 -1.57
N ASN A 169 -17.30 5.89 -2.19
CA ASN A 169 -17.14 6.13 -3.63
C ASN A 169 -18.09 5.27 -4.48
N LYS A 170 -18.29 4.00 -4.12
CA LYS A 170 -19.25 3.14 -4.82
C LYS A 170 -20.68 3.65 -4.70
N ILE A 171 -21.07 4.14 -3.52
CA ILE A 171 -22.41 4.71 -3.30
C ILE A 171 -22.58 5.96 -4.15
N TRP A 172 -21.60 6.88 -4.15
CA TRP A 172 -21.67 8.09 -4.97
C TRP A 172 -21.77 7.80 -6.45
N VAL A 173 -20.94 6.89 -6.98
CA VAL A 173 -21.00 6.49 -8.39
C VAL A 173 -22.35 5.86 -8.74
N GLN A 174 -22.95 5.07 -7.84
CA GLN A 174 -24.29 4.50 -8.03
C GLN A 174 -25.38 5.58 -8.12
N GLU A 175 -25.24 6.67 -7.37
CA GLU A 175 -26.13 7.84 -7.41
C GLU A 175 -25.77 8.84 -8.53
N GLY A 176 -24.84 8.48 -9.43
CA GLY A 176 -24.43 9.34 -10.56
C GLY A 176 -23.44 10.45 -10.19
N LEU A 177 -22.82 10.39 -9.02
CA LEU A 177 -21.83 11.33 -8.52
C LEU A 177 -20.41 10.74 -8.62
N ASP A 178 -19.67 11.07 -9.68
CA ASP A 178 -18.24 10.72 -9.78
C ASP A 178 -17.39 11.79 -9.08
N MET A 179 -17.12 11.57 -7.80
CA MET A 179 -16.31 12.48 -6.98
C MET A 179 -14.80 12.41 -7.29
N ARG A 180 -14.38 11.62 -8.31
CA ARG A 180 -12.98 11.42 -8.72
C ARG A 180 -12.08 10.95 -7.58
N MET A 181 -12.63 10.14 -6.66
CA MET A 181 -11.85 9.65 -5.53
C MET A 181 -10.78 8.66 -6.00
N PRO A 182 -9.50 8.89 -5.65
CA PRO A 182 -8.44 7.94 -6.01
C PRO A 182 -8.65 6.61 -5.29
N GLU A 183 -8.51 5.51 -6.04
CA GLU A 183 -8.56 4.17 -5.48
C GLU A 183 -7.24 3.85 -4.77
N PHE A 184 -7.21 4.01 -3.45
CA PHE A 184 -6.03 3.62 -2.68
C PHE A 184 -5.99 2.10 -2.51
N GLY A 185 -5.02 1.43 -3.15
CA GLY A 185 -4.59 0.08 -2.81
C GLY A 185 -3.96 0.04 -1.42
N GLY A 186 -4.50 -0.74 -0.50
CA GLY A 186 -3.90 -0.96 0.82
C GLY A 186 -3.87 -2.44 1.14
N TRP A 187 -2.81 -2.90 1.78
CA TRP A 187 -2.68 -4.21 2.39
C TRP A 187 -1.99 -4.10 3.74
N VAL A 188 -2.46 -4.89 4.72
CA VAL A 188 -1.85 -4.98 6.05
C VAL A 188 -1.74 -6.45 6.41
N GLY A 189 -0.56 -6.85 6.88
CA GLY A 189 -0.32 -8.18 7.37
C GLY A 189 1.17 -8.45 7.48
N ASP A 190 1.54 -9.29 8.42
CA ASP A 190 2.87 -9.83 8.50
C ASP A 190 2.78 -11.06 9.40
N LYS A 191 3.49 -12.13 9.05
CA LYS A 191 3.54 -13.33 9.88
C LYS A 191 4.09 -13.01 11.27
N GLU A 192 5.07 -12.13 11.33
CA GLU A 192 5.72 -11.73 12.58
C GLU A 192 4.96 -10.63 13.32
N GLY A 193 3.77 -10.25 12.85
CA GLY A 193 2.89 -9.30 13.53
C GLY A 193 3.44 -7.87 13.64
N ARG A 194 4.57 -7.54 12.98
CA ARG A 194 5.31 -6.27 13.10
C ARG A 194 4.53 -5.00 12.69
N GLY A 195 3.24 -5.10 12.40
CA GLY A 195 2.44 -4.00 11.89
C GLY A 195 2.92 -3.55 10.50
N CYS A 196 3.38 -4.49 9.67
CA CYS A 196 3.78 -4.13 8.32
C CYS A 196 2.57 -4.08 7.37
N GLY A 197 2.67 -3.24 6.35
CA GLY A 197 1.69 -3.13 5.28
C GLY A 197 2.22 -2.37 4.09
N MET A 198 1.46 -2.44 3.00
CA MET A 198 1.74 -1.79 1.73
C MET A 198 0.59 -0.86 1.39
N VAL A 199 0.93 0.31 0.85
CA VAL A 199 -0.02 1.24 0.25
C VAL A 199 0.47 1.57 -1.15
N GLU A 200 -0.43 1.55 -2.12
CA GLU A 200 -0.12 1.96 -3.48
C GLU A 200 0.20 3.46 -3.52
N MET A 201 1.28 3.82 -4.22
CA MET A 201 1.68 5.21 -4.35
C MET A 201 1.00 5.83 -5.56
N ILE A 202 0.29 6.94 -5.34
CA ILE A 202 -0.29 7.71 -6.44
C ILE A 202 0.87 8.38 -7.22
N PRO A 203 0.99 8.17 -8.53
CA PRO A 203 1.99 8.83 -9.35
C PRO A 203 1.71 10.34 -9.40
N ASN A 204 2.77 11.14 -9.53
CA ASN A 204 2.68 12.60 -9.70
C ASN A 204 1.90 13.34 -8.59
N ALA A 205 1.88 12.78 -7.38
CA ALA A 205 1.26 13.39 -6.22
C ALA A 205 2.30 14.02 -5.30
N GLU A 206 1.99 15.18 -4.74
CA GLU A 206 2.82 15.91 -3.80
C GLU A 206 2.00 16.34 -2.58
N THR A 207 2.62 16.37 -1.40
CA THR A 207 1.90 16.82 -0.19
C THR A 207 1.67 18.33 -0.22
N LEU A 208 0.51 18.79 0.27
CA LEU A 208 0.21 20.22 0.37
C LEU A 208 1.29 20.99 1.14
N ARG A 209 1.82 20.39 2.21
CA ARG A 209 2.92 20.98 2.99
C ARG A 209 4.16 21.22 2.14
N LYS A 210 4.54 20.28 1.26
CA LYS A 210 5.71 20.47 0.40
C LYS A 210 5.49 21.61 -0.59
N ILE A 211 4.30 21.71 -1.18
CA ILE A 211 3.90 22.82 -2.06
C ILE A 211 3.97 24.17 -1.32
N GLN A 212 3.47 24.22 -0.09
CA GLN A 212 3.48 25.44 0.73
C GLN A 212 4.89 25.86 1.13
N VAL A 213 5.76 24.92 1.50
CA VAL A 213 7.14 25.20 1.92
C VAL A 213 7.99 25.78 0.77
N GLU A 214 7.68 25.47 -0.49
CA GLU A 214 8.32 26.13 -1.65
C GLU A 214 8.12 27.66 -1.64
N HIS A 215 7.07 28.15 -0.97
CA HIS A 215 6.76 29.57 -0.83
C HIS A 215 7.25 30.19 0.49
N GLY A 216 8.17 29.48 1.18
CA GLY A 216 8.79 29.89 2.44
C GLY A 216 8.08 29.36 3.69
N VAL A 217 8.63 29.68 4.86
CA VAL A 217 8.15 29.20 6.18
C VAL A 217 6.70 29.63 6.47
N THR A 218 6.25 30.75 5.91
CA THR A 218 4.87 31.27 6.03
C THR A 218 3.97 30.87 4.87
N GLY A 219 4.43 30.00 3.96
CA GLY A 219 3.66 29.59 2.77
C GLY A 219 2.32 28.93 3.10
N SER A 220 2.16 28.35 4.29
CA SER A 220 0.86 27.80 4.74
C SER A 220 -0.22 28.86 4.97
N PHE A 221 0.15 30.13 5.15
CA PHE A 221 -0.78 31.25 5.34
C PHE A 221 -1.06 32.02 4.04
N LYS A 222 -0.47 31.59 2.92
CA LYS A 222 -0.67 32.22 1.61
C LYS A 222 -1.75 31.45 0.86
N ASP A 223 -2.63 32.17 0.16
CA ASP A 223 -3.73 31.57 -0.59
C ASP A 223 -3.29 31.04 -1.97
N ARG A 224 -2.22 31.61 -2.54
CA ARG A 224 -1.75 31.32 -3.90
C ARG A 224 -0.86 30.07 -4.12
N PRO A 225 -0.12 29.51 -3.15
CA PRO A 225 0.80 28.40 -3.39
C PRO A 225 0.19 27.21 -4.11
N LEU A 226 -1.05 26.85 -3.80
CA LEU A 226 -1.74 25.75 -4.46
C LEU A 226 -2.14 26.12 -5.90
N ALA A 227 -2.69 27.31 -6.11
CA ALA A 227 -3.06 27.80 -7.44
C ALA A 227 -1.84 27.92 -8.37
N ASP A 228 -0.76 28.50 -7.86
CA ASP A 228 0.51 28.67 -8.59
C ASP A 228 1.12 27.30 -8.95
N TRP A 229 1.06 26.34 -8.02
CA TRP A 229 1.52 24.97 -8.28
C TRP A 229 0.65 24.26 -9.33
N LEU A 230 -0.67 24.41 -9.27
CA LEU A 230 -1.59 23.86 -10.27
C LEU A 230 -1.36 24.47 -11.65
N GLN A 231 -1.17 25.79 -11.74
CA GLN A 231 -0.92 26.49 -13.00
C GLN A 231 0.44 26.11 -13.60
N LYS A 232 1.47 25.94 -12.76
CA LYS A 232 2.79 25.46 -13.20
C LYS A 232 2.75 24.08 -13.87
N HIS A 233 1.88 23.18 -13.41
CA HIS A 233 1.74 21.84 -13.96
C HIS A 233 0.68 21.74 -15.08
N ASN A 234 -0.15 22.77 -15.25
CA ASN A 234 -1.21 22.85 -16.26
C ASN A 234 -1.12 24.21 -16.98
N PRO A 235 -0.14 24.40 -17.87
CA PRO A 235 0.15 25.72 -18.46
C PRO A 235 -0.91 26.19 -19.45
N LYS A 236 -1.74 25.29 -19.98
CA LYS A 236 -2.88 25.67 -20.83
C LYS A 236 -4.08 26.02 -19.96
N GLU A 237 -4.75 27.11 -20.31
CA GLU A 237 -5.92 27.63 -19.58
C GLU A 237 -7.05 26.59 -19.48
N ASP A 238 -7.37 25.90 -20.57
CA ASP A 238 -8.37 24.82 -20.59
C ASP A 238 -8.02 23.64 -19.66
N GLU A 239 -6.74 23.32 -19.50
CA GLU A 239 -6.27 22.24 -18.62
C GLU A 239 -6.34 22.69 -17.15
N TYR A 240 -5.94 23.94 -16.89
CA TYR A 240 -6.02 24.56 -15.57
C TYR A 240 -7.46 24.66 -15.06
N GLU A 241 -8.40 25.12 -15.89
CA GLU A 241 -9.84 25.21 -15.54
C GLU A 241 -10.44 23.84 -15.24
N LYS A 242 -10.11 22.82 -16.04
CA LYS A 242 -10.54 21.44 -15.78
C LYS A 242 -10.03 20.92 -14.44
N VAL A 243 -8.76 21.16 -14.11
CA VAL A 243 -8.16 20.70 -12.87
C VAL A 243 -8.70 21.46 -11.66
N THR A 244 -8.90 22.77 -11.75
CA THR A 244 -9.52 23.56 -10.67
C THR A 244 -10.98 23.17 -10.45
N ALA A 245 -11.76 22.97 -11.51
CA ALA A 245 -13.13 22.45 -11.40
C ALA A 245 -13.16 21.05 -10.78
N SER A 246 -12.28 20.14 -11.22
CA SER A 246 -12.15 18.79 -10.65
C SER A 246 -11.78 18.82 -9.17
N THR A 247 -10.83 19.69 -8.80
CA THR A 247 -10.31 19.78 -7.43
C THR A 247 -11.38 20.30 -6.48
N THR A 248 -11.99 21.44 -6.81
CA THR A 248 -12.92 22.17 -5.95
C THR A 248 -14.30 21.51 -5.89
N SER A 249 -14.84 21.08 -7.03
CA SER A 249 -16.22 20.60 -7.10
C SER A 249 -16.40 19.14 -6.66
N TRP A 250 -15.36 18.31 -6.78
CA TRP A 250 -15.51 16.86 -6.62
C TRP A 250 -14.59 16.33 -5.52
N THR A 251 -13.27 16.41 -5.69
CA THR A 251 -12.35 15.75 -4.73
C THR A 251 -12.27 16.43 -3.36
N CYS A 252 -12.43 17.75 -3.27
CA CYS A 252 -12.42 18.46 -1.99
C CYS A 252 -13.78 18.36 -1.28
N ALA A 253 -14.89 18.44 -2.02
CA ALA A 253 -16.25 18.28 -1.48
C ALA A 253 -16.49 16.89 -0.87
N ALA A 254 -15.80 15.86 -1.36
CA ALA A 254 -15.88 14.49 -0.86
C ALA A 254 -15.09 14.24 0.45
N ARG A 255 -14.24 15.17 0.90
CA ARG A 255 -13.43 14.98 2.11
C ARG A 255 -14.11 15.63 3.32
N PRO A 256 -14.13 14.98 4.50
CA PRO A 256 -14.65 15.61 5.70
C PRO A 256 -13.87 16.88 6.00
N THR A 257 -14.56 18.02 6.12
CA THR A 257 -14.00 19.24 6.69
C THR A 257 -13.88 19.02 8.20
N THR A 258 -12.64 18.99 8.71
CA THR A 258 -12.37 19.02 10.16
C THR A 258 -12.76 20.35 10.76
#